data_AF-A0A085LQR2-F1
#
_entry.id   AF-A0A085LQR2-F1
#
_cell.length_a   1.000
_cell.length_b   1.000
_cell.length_c   1.000
_cell.angle_alpha   90.00
_cell.angle_beta   90.00
_cell.angle_gamma   90.00
#
_symmetry.space_group_name_H-M   'P 1'
#
loop_
_entity.id
_entity.type
_entity.pdbx_description
1 polymer ?
#
loop_
_entity_poly.entity_id
_entity_poly.type
_entity_poly.pdbx_seq_one_letter_code
_entity_poly.pdbx_strand_id
1 'polypeptide(L)'
;MLSANAPIPNDCTQHSENAVSLKLPTFCTSQSQVWFEQVEAQFNLRQISADTTKYYYVVSALDHDTACRVIDFLRHPPPPTSTTL
;
A
#
# COMPACT_ATOMS: atom_id res chain seq x y z
N MET A 1 -29.35 -30.56 -36.60
CA MET A 1 -29.31 -29.40 -35.69
C MET A 1 -28.33 -29.74 -34.57
N LEU A 2 -27.05 -29.42 -34.75
CA LEU A 2 -25.99 -29.75 -33.80
C LEU A 2 -26.11 -28.86 -32.56
N SER A 3 -26.04 -29.46 -31.38
CA SER A 3 -25.90 -28.79 -30.09
C SER A 3 -24.41 -28.56 -29.81
N ALA A 4 -24.00 -27.35 -29.42
CA ALA A 4 -22.68 -27.13 -28.81
C ALA A 4 -22.62 -25.83 -28.00
N ASN A 5 -22.71 -26.01 -26.67
CA ASN A 5 -21.97 -25.33 -25.60
C ASN A 5 -21.67 -23.83 -25.71
N ALA A 6 -22.31 -23.06 -24.81
CA ALA A 6 -21.87 -21.74 -24.40
C ALA A 6 -20.52 -21.81 -23.66
N PRO A 7 -19.75 -20.71 -23.70
CA PRO A 7 -19.04 -20.24 -22.53
C PRO A 7 -19.59 -18.87 -22.11
N ILE A 8 -20.08 -18.78 -20.87
CA ILE A 8 -20.27 -17.55 -20.10
C ILE A 8 -19.47 -17.72 -18.80
N PRO A 9 -19.08 -16.66 -18.09
CA PRO A 9 -18.00 -15.70 -18.37
C PRO A 9 -16.91 -15.78 -17.27
N ASN A 10 -15.62 -15.60 -17.62
CA ASN A 10 -14.60 -15.37 -16.59
C ASN A 10 -14.13 -13.92 -16.63
N ASP A 11 -14.71 -13.17 -15.70
CA ASP A 11 -14.19 -11.96 -15.11
C ASP A 11 -12.73 -12.12 -14.71
N CYS A 12 -11.95 -11.13 -15.08
CA CYS A 12 -11.07 -10.35 -14.20
C CYS A 12 -10.14 -9.67 -15.17
N THR A 13 -10.32 -8.37 -15.33
CA THR A 13 -9.29 -7.47 -15.82
C THR A 13 -7.96 -7.99 -15.30
N GLN A 14 -7.16 -8.59 -16.20
CA GLN A 14 -5.79 -8.94 -15.89
C GLN A 14 -5.08 -7.59 -15.74
N HIS A 15 -5.22 -7.00 -14.55
CA HIS A 15 -4.13 -6.27 -13.96
C HIS A 15 -3.07 -7.33 -13.76
N SER A 16 -2.34 -7.60 -14.84
CA SER A 16 -0.97 -8.05 -14.76
C SER A 16 -0.33 -7.01 -13.84
N GLU A 17 -0.34 -7.31 -12.55
CA GLU A 17 0.60 -6.79 -11.60
C GLU A 17 1.93 -7.35 -12.09
N ASN A 18 2.42 -6.80 -13.20
CA ASN A 18 3.82 -6.76 -13.50
C ASN A 18 4.42 -6.36 -12.17
N ALA A 19 5.21 -7.24 -11.59
CA ALA A 19 5.97 -6.96 -10.38
C ALA A 19 6.88 -5.79 -10.75
N VAL A 20 6.33 -4.57 -10.70
CA VAL A 20 7.03 -3.34 -10.96
C VAL A 20 8.01 -3.30 -9.84
N SER A 21 9.28 -3.58 -10.13
CA SER A 21 10.35 -3.50 -9.14
C SER A 21 10.48 -2.04 -8.70
N LEU A 22 9.62 -1.63 -7.78
CA LEU A 22 9.55 -0.31 -7.20
C LEU A 22 10.54 -0.30 -6.05
N LYS A 23 11.71 0.29 -6.30
CA LYS A 23 12.71 0.47 -5.25
C LYS A 23 12.39 1.75 -4.50
N LEU A 24 11.70 1.60 -3.37
CA LEU A 24 11.42 2.73 -2.50
C LEU A 24 12.72 3.25 -1.85
N PRO A 25 12.81 4.56 -1.58
CA PRO A 25 13.91 5.12 -0.83
C PRO A 25 13.92 4.59 0.61
N THR A 26 15.10 4.57 1.24
CA THR A 26 15.24 4.19 2.65
C THR A 26 14.37 5.09 3.52
N PHE A 27 13.58 4.49 4.42
CA PHE A 27 12.72 5.23 5.32
C PHE A 27 13.54 6.13 6.27
N CYS A 28 13.09 7.38 6.44
CA CYS A 28 13.71 8.35 7.33
C CYS A 28 12.67 8.88 8.32
N THR A 29 12.78 8.46 9.59
CA THR A 29 11.88 8.89 10.67
C THR A 29 11.92 10.41 10.90
N SER A 30 13.09 11.05 10.77
CA SER A 30 13.24 12.50 10.94
C SER A 30 12.53 13.33 9.87
N GLN A 31 12.30 12.76 8.67
CA GLN A 31 11.68 13.43 7.53
C GLN A 31 10.62 12.52 6.88
N SER A 32 9.76 11.90 7.71
CA SER A 32 8.76 10.94 7.26
C SER A 32 7.81 11.54 6.23
N GLN A 33 7.41 12.80 6.39
CA GLN A 33 6.55 13.50 5.43
C GLN A 33 7.20 13.62 4.05
N VAL A 34 8.46 14.08 3.97
CA VAL A 34 9.19 14.19 2.70
C VAL A 34 9.36 12.82 2.05
N TRP A 35 9.59 11.79 2.86
CA TRP A 35 9.67 10.42 2.36
C TRP A 35 8.35 9.94 1.74
N PHE A 36 7.20 10.22 2.37
CA PHE A 36 5.89 9.88 1.81
C PHE A 36 5.63 10.57 0.46
N GLU A 37 5.98 11.85 0.33
CA GLU A 37 5.85 12.58 -0.94
C GLU A 37 6.69 11.93 -2.06
N GLN A 38 7.92 11.49 -1.74
CA GLN A 38 8.78 10.80 -2.70
C GLN A 38 8.21 9.44 -3.12
N VAL A 39 7.69 8.68 -2.16
CA VAL A 39 7.04 7.39 -2.39
C VAL A 39 5.80 7.56 -3.27
N GLU A 40 4.98 8.58 -3.00
CA GLU A 40 3.79 8.89 -3.79
C GLU A 40 4.15 9.30 -5.22
N ALA A 41 5.19 10.10 -5.41
CA ALA A 41 5.72 10.40 -6.74
C ALA A 41 6.14 9.13 -7.49
N GLN A 42 6.78 8.17 -6.83
CA GLN A 42 7.16 6.89 -7.44
C GLN A 42 5.93 6.05 -7.82
N PHE A 43 4.89 6.03 -6.98
CA PHE A 43 3.62 5.37 -7.30
C PHE A 43 2.97 5.99 -8.53
N ASN A 44 2.90 7.32 -8.59
CA ASN A 44 2.34 8.05 -9.74
C ASN A 44 3.11 7.78 -11.04
N LEU A 45 4.45 7.77 -10.98
CA LEU A 45 5.31 7.46 -12.12
C LEU A 45 5.15 6.02 -12.64
N ARG A 46 4.68 5.10 -11.80
CA ARG A 46 4.45 3.69 -12.15
C ARG A 46 2.98 3.35 -12.34
N GLN A 47 2.09 4.34 -12.27
CA GLN A 47 0.63 4.18 -12.30
C GLN A 47 0.12 3.17 -11.25
N ILE A 48 0.78 3.12 -10.09
CA ILE A 48 0.32 2.34 -8.94
C ILE A 48 -0.77 3.18 -8.26
N SER A 49 -2.02 2.92 -8.63
CA SER A 49 -3.19 3.60 -8.08
C SER A 49 -3.92 2.78 -7.03
N ALA A 50 -3.70 1.46 -6.98
CA ALA A 50 -4.36 0.58 -6.02
C ALA A 50 -3.80 0.81 -4.60
N ASP A 51 -4.67 1.22 -3.68
CA ASP A 51 -4.30 1.52 -2.30
C ASP A 51 -3.70 0.30 -1.58
N THR A 52 -4.21 -0.90 -1.86
CA THR A 52 -3.67 -2.16 -1.35
C THR A 52 -2.20 -2.35 -1.75
N THR A 53 -1.87 -2.10 -3.01
CA THR A 53 -0.50 -2.21 -3.52
C THR A 53 0.41 -1.14 -2.90
N LYS A 54 -0.07 0.11 -2.81
CA LYS A 54 0.66 1.20 -2.15
C LYS A 54 0.96 0.87 -0.69
N TYR A 55 -0.03 0.34 0.04
CA TYR A 55 0.11 -0.08 1.43
C TYR A 55 1.20 -1.14 1.58
N TYR A 56 1.19 -2.20 0.77
CA TYR A 56 2.21 -3.24 0.84
C TYR A 56 3.62 -2.70 0.57
N TYR A 57 3.77 -1.81 -0.43
CA TYR A 57 5.06 -1.16 -0.70
C TYR A 57 5.53 -0.32 0.49
N VAL A 58 4.67 0.55 1.03
CA VAL A 58 5.02 1.40 2.18
C VAL A 58 5.43 0.54 3.37
N VAL A 59 4.62 -0.45 3.76
CA VAL A 59 4.93 -1.33 4.90
C VAL A 59 6.24 -2.09 4.69
N SER A 60 6.50 -2.56 3.47
CA SER A 60 7.76 -3.25 3.15
C SER A 60 9.00 -2.35 3.18
N ALA A 61 8.82 -1.03 3.02
CA ALA A 61 9.92 -0.06 3.03
C ALA A 61 10.16 0.59 4.40
N LEU A 62 9.23 0.43 5.35
CA LEU A 62 9.44 0.84 6.74
C LEU A 62 10.49 -0.05 7.41
N ASP A 63 11.31 0.54 8.28
CA ASP A 63 12.21 -0.22 9.14
C ASP A 63 11.43 -1.03 10.19
N HIS A 64 11.99 -2.14 10.66
CA HIS A 64 11.37 -3.03 11.64
C HIS A 64 10.89 -2.29 12.89
N ASP A 65 11.68 -1.36 13.44
CA ASP A 65 11.29 -0.58 14.63
C ASP A 65 10.07 0.29 14.35
N THR A 66 10.06 0.95 13.18
CA THR A 66 8.93 1.82 12.80
C THR A 66 7.68 1.00 12.52
N ALA A 67 7.79 -0.11 11.79
CA ALA A 67 6.67 -1.00 11.50
C ALA A 67 6.06 -1.54 12.81
N CYS A 68 6.90 -1.97 13.76
CA CYS A 68 6.45 -2.41 15.08
C CYS A 68 5.71 -1.30 15.85
N ARG A 69 6.24 -0.07 15.87
CA ARG A 69 5.57 1.07 16.54
C ARG A 69 4.23 1.42 15.90
N VAL A 70 4.15 1.42 14.58
CA VAL A 70 2.90 1.71 13.85
C VAL A 70 1.86 0.64 14.13
N ILE A 71 2.24 -0.64 14.09
CA ILE A 71 1.35 -1.75 14.41
C ILE A 71 0.89 -1.68 15.87
N ASP A 72 1.80 -1.39 16.80
CA ASP A 72 1.47 -1.26 18.22
C ASP A 72 0.49 -0.10 18.44
N PHE A 73 0.71 1.05 17.81
CA PHE A 73 -0.22 2.19 17.86
C PHE A 73 -1.60 1.85 17.28
N LEU A 74 -1.65 1.09 16.18
CA LEU A 74 -2.91 0.65 15.57
C LEU A 74 -3.66 -0.37 16.44
N ARG A 75 -2.93 -1.24 17.14
CA ARG A 75 -3.51 -2.28 18.03
C ARG A 75 -3.89 -1.72 19.40
N HIS A 76 -3.14 -0.74 19.88
CA HIS A 76 -3.30 -0.09 21.18
C HIS A 76 -3.44 1.42 20.95
N PRO A 77 -4.58 1.87 20.40
CA PRO A 77 -4.81 3.30 20.22
C PRO A 77 -4.71 3.99 21.58
N PRO A 78 -3.96 5.10 21.69
CA PRO A 78 -3.89 5.83 22.95
C PRO A 78 -5.30 6.29 23.33
N PRO A 79 -5.62 6.33 24.64
CA PRO A 79 -6.90 6.84 25.09
C PRO A 79 -7.08 8.27 24.54
N PRO A 80 -8.28 8.61 24.07
CA PRO A 80 -8.55 9.96 23.59
C PRO A 80 -8.21 10.93 24.73
N THR A 81 -7.23 11.78 24.50
CA THR A 81 -6.86 12.82 25.46
C THR A 81 -8.03 13.80 25.53
N SER A 82 -8.97 13.56 26.44
CA SER A 82 -9.97 14.52 26.86
C SER A 82 -9.25 15.67 27.57
N THR A 83 -8.78 16.64 26.81
CA THR A 83 -8.50 17.98 27.31
C THR A 83 -9.86 18.63 27.57
N THR A 84 -10.42 18.38 28.75
CA THR A 84 -11.39 19.27 29.38
C THR A 84 -10.60 20.35 30.09
N LEU A 85 -10.54 21.54 29.48
CA LEU A 85 -10.31 22.81 30.16
C LEU A 85 -11.34 23.81 29.63
#